data_AF-A0A962AR65-F1
#
_entry.id   AF-A0A962AR65-F1
#
_cell.length_a   1.000
_cell.length_b   1.000
_cell.length_c   1.000
_cell.angle_alpha   90.00
_cell.angle_beta   90.00
_cell.angle_gamma   90.00
#
_symmetry.space_group_name_H-M   'P 1'
#
loop_
_entity.id
_entity.type
_entity.pdbx_description
1 polymer ?
#
loop_
_entity_poly.entity_id
_entity_poly.type
_entity_poly.pdbx_seq_one_letter_code
_entity_poly.pdbx_strand_id
1 'polypeptide(L)'
;MHPAYSVILFTTASGAGYGLLALLAVFGAAGVLPANTWLGFVGIGLGVALVVAGLLSSTFHLGRPERAMRAFTQWRSSWLAREGVAAVVAFAPIAIFGIGWVFLNDT
;
A
#
# COMPACT_ATOMS: atom_id res chain seq x y z
N MET A 1 7.64 16.55 22.68
CA MET A 1 7.72 16.32 21.22
C MET A 1 6.32 16.48 20.65
N HIS A 2 6.12 17.26 19.58
CA HIS A 2 4.82 17.42 18.91
C HIS A 2 4.88 16.70 17.55
N PRO A 3 4.41 15.44 17.46
CA PRO A 3 4.49 14.68 16.22
C PRO A 3 3.66 15.34 15.12
N ALA A 4 4.19 15.37 13.90
CA ALA A 4 3.45 15.87 12.75
C ALA A 4 2.26 14.93 12.45
N TYR A 5 1.05 15.49 12.36
CA TYR A 5 -0.16 14.71 12.07
C TYR A 5 -0.06 13.92 10.76
N SER A 6 0.67 14.45 9.77
CA SER A 6 0.95 13.76 8.51
C SER A 6 1.72 12.46 8.69
N VAL A 7 2.65 12.40 9.65
CA VAL A 7 3.42 11.19 9.95
C VAL A 7 2.53 10.14 10.63
N ILE A 8 1.68 10.56 11.57
CA ILE A 8 0.71 9.67 12.24
C ILE A 8 -0.27 9.08 11.22
N LEU A 9 -0.81 9.93 10.34
CA LEU A 9 -1.72 9.50 9.29
C LEU A 9 -1.02 8.58 8.29
N PHE A 10 0.20 8.93 7.86
CA PHE A 10 1.04 8.08 7.01
C PHE A 10 1.18 6.68 7.60
N THR A 11 1.74 6.55 8.80
CA THR A 11 2.06 5.24 9.39
C THR A 11 0.79 4.42 9.65
N THR A 12 -0.28 5.06 10.11
CA THR A 12 -1.52 4.35 10.43
C THR A 12 -2.25 3.90 9.17
N ALA A 13 -2.42 4.78 8.18
CA ALA A 13 -3.12 4.45 6.95
C ALA A 13 -2.33 3.47 6.08
N SER A 14 -1.03 3.67 5.89
CA SER A 14 -0.21 2.73 5.11
C SER A 14 -0.09 1.38 5.81
N GLY A 15 0.04 1.36 7.14
CA GLY A 15 0.06 0.13 7.93
C GLY A 15 -1.25 -0.66 7.81
N ALA A 16 -2.39 0.01 7.99
CA ALA A 16 -3.70 -0.60 7.83
C ALA A 16 -3.93 -1.10 6.39
N GLY A 17 -3.55 -0.31 5.38
CA GLY A 17 -3.70 -0.65 3.98
C GLY A 17 -2.88 -1.87 3.58
N TYR A 18 -1.55 -1.86 3.81
CA TYR A 18 -0.71 -3.03 3.51
C TYR A 18 -1.06 -4.25 4.36
N GLY A 19 -1.42 -4.05 5.62
CA GLY A 19 -1.89 -5.14 6.49
C GLY A 19 -3.14 -5.81 5.95
N LEU A 20 -4.15 -5.02 5.57
CA LEU A 20 -5.37 -5.54 4.95
C LEU A 20 -5.07 -6.31 3.65
N LEU A 21 -4.26 -5.73 2.77
CA LEU A 21 -3.90 -6.36 1.49
C LEU A 21 -3.13 -7.67 1.69
N ALA A 22 -2.21 -7.71 2.65
CA ALA A 22 -1.48 -8.93 2.99
C ALA A 22 -2.39 -10.01 3.57
N LEU A 23 -3.34 -9.65 4.45
CA LEU A 23 -4.31 -10.60 5.01
C LEU A 23 -5.24 -11.14 3.93
N LEU A 24 -5.73 -10.28 3.03
CA LEU A 24 -6.54 -10.70 1.88
C LEU A 24 -5.76 -11.66 0.97
N ALA A 25 -4.50 -11.34 0.66
CA ALA A 25 -3.63 -12.20 -0.14
C ALA A 25 -3.41 -13.57 0.49
N VAL A 26 -3.04 -13.60 1.77
CA VAL A 26 -2.74 -14.86 2.49
C VAL A 26 -4.00 -15.70 2.67
N PHE A 27 -5.09 -15.13 3.19
CA PHE A 27 -6.30 -15.89 3.46
C PHE A 27 -7.10 -16.21 2.19
N GLY A 28 -7.02 -15.37 1.17
CA GLY A 28 -7.57 -15.67 -0.16
C GLY A 28 -6.82 -16.84 -0.81
N ALA A 29 -5.49 -16.82 -0.83
CA ALA A 29 -4.69 -17.91 -1.38
C ALA A 29 -4.82 -19.22 -0.58
N ALA A 30 -5.05 -19.13 0.73
CA ALA A 30 -5.31 -20.30 1.57
C ALA A 30 -6.74 -20.87 1.43
N GLY A 31 -7.62 -20.25 0.64
CA GLY A 31 -9.02 -20.68 0.48
C GLY A 31 -9.88 -20.48 1.73
N VAL A 32 -9.42 -19.67 2.69
CA VAL A 32 -10.15 -19.36 3.93
C VAL A 32 -11.25 -18.34 3.67
N LEU A 33 -11.00 -17.40 2.75
CA LEU A 33 -11.98 -16.40 2.35
C LEU A 33 -12.82 -16.91 1.19
N PRO A 34 -14.13 -16.57 1.14
CA PRO A 34 -14.94 -16.89 -0.01
C PRO A 34 -14.39 -16.17 -1.24
N ALA A 35 -14.34 -16.91 -2.34
CA ALA A 35 -14.10 -16.45 -3.70
C ALA A 35 -15.25 -15.55 -4.17
N ASN A 36 -15.47 -14.41 -3.50
CA ASN A 36 -16.53 -13.45 -3.78
C ASN A 36 -15.93 -12.17 -4.38
N THR A 37 -16.41 -11.81 -5.58
CA THR A 37 -15.92 -10.65 -6.34
C THR A 37 -16.08 -9.33 -5.58
N TRP A 38 -17.19 -9.13 -4.87
CA TRP A 38 -17.45 -7.91 -4.10
C TRP A 38 -16.50 -7.78 -2.90
N LEU A 39 -16.22 -8.88 -2.20
CA LEU A 39 -15.25 -8.92 -1.12
C LEU A 39 -13.85 -8.55 -1.63
N GLY A 40 -13.42 -9.16 -2.73
CA GLY A 40 -12.14 -8.85 -3.38
C GLY A 40 -12.06 -7.39 -3.81
N PHE A 41 -13.07 -6.90 -4.54
CA PHE A 41 -13.09 -5.53 -5.07
C PHE A 41 -13.06 -4.47 -3.96
N VAL A 42 -13.93 -4.57 -2.96
CA VAL A 42 -14.00 -3.59 -1.85
C VAL A 42 -12.78 -3.71 -0.94
N GLY A 43 -12.37 -4.93 -0.58
CA GLY A 43 -11.25 -5.15 0.32
C GLY A 43 -9.93 -4.67 -0.26
N ILE A 44 -9.64 -5.04 -1.51
CA ILE A 44 -8.43 -4.60 -2.21
C ILE A 44 -8.49 -3.10 -2.50
N GLY A 45 -9.64 -2.60 -2.97
CA GLY A 45 -9.85 -1.18 -3.24
C GLY A 45 -9.63 -0.30 -2.00
N LEU A 46 -10.18 -0.71 -0.85
CA LEU A 46 -9.98 -0.02 0.43
C LEU A 46 -8.50 -0.06 0.85
N GLY A 47 -7.86 -1.22 0.77
CA GLY A 47 -6.45 -1.38 1.11
C GLY A 47 -5.55 -0.47 0.27
N VAL A 48 -5.76 -0.45 -1.06
CA VAL A 48 -5.05 0.43 -2.00
C VAL A 48 -5.31 1.91 -1.67
N ALA A 49 -6.56 2.30 -1.41
CA ALA A 49 -6.89 3.67 -1.07
C ALA A 49 -6.17 4.14 0.22
N LEU A 50 -6.12 3.28 1.24
CA LEU A 50 -5.40 3.56 2.49
C LEU A 50 -3.89 3.70 2.28
N VAL A 51 -3.28 2.82 1.48
CA VAL A 51 -1.85 2.92 1.15
C VAL A 51 -1.56 4.23 0.41
N VAL A 52 -2.35 4.56 -0.62
CA VAL A 52 -2.16 5.79 -1.40
C VAL A 52 -2.34 7.03 -0.52
N ALA A 53 -3.40 7.08 0.30
CA ALA A 53 -3.63 8.19 1.23
C ALA A 53 -2.48 8.34 2.23
N GLY A 54 -1.96 7.24 2.77
CA GLY A 54 -0.80 7.25 3.66
C GLY A 54 0.46 7.78 2.97
N LEU A 55 0.81 7.23 1.80
CA LEU A 55 1.99 7.65 1.03
C LEU A 55 1.92 9.12 0.62
N LEU A 56 0.77 9.60 0.15
CA LEU A 56 0.56 11.02 -0.13
C LEU A 56 0.72 11.88 1.12
N SER A 57 0.20 11.43 2.27
CA SER A 57 0.33 12.15 3.54
C SER A 57 1.78 12.36 3.95
N SER A 58 2.66 11.38 3.69
CA SER A 58 4.09 11.47 4.00
C SER A 58 4.77 12.69 3.34
N THR A 59 4.27 13.12 2.17
CA THR A 59 4.86 14.24 1.42
C THR A 59 4.60 15.59 2.09
N PHE A 60 3.53 15.72 2.88
CA PHE A 60 3.18 16.98 3.55
C PHE A 60 4.11 17.34 4.71
N HIS A 61 4.96 16.41 5.18
CA HIS A 61 5.97 16.73 6.19
C HIS A 61 7.31 17.17 5.57
N LEU A 62 7.47 17.07 4.25
CA LEU A 62 8.72 17.41 3.57
C LEU A 62 8.91 18.93 3.55
N GLY A 63 10.10 19.39 3.95
CA GLY A 63 10.45 20.81 3.83
C GLY A 63 10.64 21.29 2.38
N ARG A 64 10.84 20.38 1.43
CA ARG A 64 11.02 20.63 -0.02
C ARG A 64 10.30 19.55 -0.85
N PRO A 65 8.96 19.60 -0.97
CA PRO A 65 8.16 18.57 -1.62
C PRO A 65 8.52 18.38 -3.11
N GLU A 66 9.01 19.43 -3.78
CA GLU A 66 9.48 19.36 -5.17
C GLU A 66 10.66 18.40 -5.36
N ARG A 67 11.33 18.02 -4.27
CA ARG A 67 12.45 17.06 -4.26
C ARG A 67 12.04 15.66 -3.81
N ALA A 68 10.76 15.40 -3.54
CA ALA A 68 10.28 14.10 -3.09
C ALA A 68 10.74 12.96 -4.02
N MET A 69 10.80 13.22 -5.33
CA MET A 69 11.23 12.22 -6.31
C MET A 69 12.69 11.76 -6.14
N ARG A 70 13.54 12.59 -5.51
CA ARG A 70 14.93 12.22 -5.19
C ARG A 70 15.00 11.10 -4.14
N ALA A 71 13.93 10.87 -3.38
CA ALA A 71 13.86 9.75 -2.45
C ALA A 71 13.98 8.40 -3.16
N PHE A 72 13.61 8.31 -4.45
CA PHE A 72 13.70 7.07 -5.21
C PHE A 72 15.09 6.81 -5.84
N THR A 73 15.94 7.83 -5.97
CA THR A 73 17.23 7.69 -6.66
C THR A 73 18.33 7.14 -5.74
N GLN A 74 18.22 7.35 -4.42
CA GLN A 74 19.23 6.96 -3.42
C GLN A 74 18.95 5.61 -2.75
N TRP A 75 18.21 4.71 -3.41
CA TRP A 75 17.79 3.42 -2.85
C TRP A 75 18.95 2.49 -2.44
N ARG A 76 20.16 2.66 -2.98
CA ARG A 76 21.33 1.85 -2.58
C ARG A 76 21.92 2.27 -1.24
N SER A 77 21.86 3.55 -0.89
CA SER A 77 22.54 4.12 0.27
C SER A 77 21.58 4.56 1.39
N SER A 78 20.32 4.83 1.06
CA SER A 78 19.31 5.28 2.03
C SER A 78 18.34 4.16 2.38
N TRP A 79 18.19 3.88 3.68
CA TRP A 79 17.17 2.97 4.20
C TRP A 79 15.75 3.48 3.87
N LEU A 80 15.50 4.76 4.13
CA LEU A 80 14.20 5.40 3.84
C LEU A 80 13.84 5.32 2.35
N ALA A 81 14.83 5.49 1.47
CA ALA A 81 14.63 5.34 0.02
C ALA A 81 14.18 3.92 -0.35
N ARG A 82 14.73 2.89 0.31
CA ARG A 82 14.34 1.49 0.08
C ARG A 82 12.91 1.24 0.54
N GLU A 83 12.51 1.75 1.70
CA GLU A 83 11.14 1.64 2.17
C GLU A 83 10.15 2.31 1.19
N GLY A 84 10.46 3.51 0.71
CA GLY A 84 9.65 4.20 -0.28
C GLY A 84 9.54 3.46 -1.62
N VAL A 85 10.65 2.92 -2.13
CA VAL A 85 10.65 2.08 -3.34
C VAL A 85 9.85 0.79 -3.12
N ALA A 86 10.07 0.08 -2.01
CA ALA A 86 9.39 -1.16 -1.70
C ALA A 86 7.87 -0.96 -1.57
N ALA A 87 7.44 0.15 -0.95
CA ALA A 87 6.04 0.54 -0.89
C ALA A 87 5.42 0.67 -2.28
N VAL A 88 6.08 1.36 -3.22
CA VAL A 88 5.55 1.51 -4.58
C VAL A 88 5.59 0.18 -5.35
N VAL A 89 6.67 -0.61 -5.22
CA VAL A 89 6.81 -1.90 -5.90
C VAL A 89 5.75 -2.91 -5.44
N ALA A 90 5.30 -2.83 -4.17
CA ALA A 90 4.27 -3.71 -3.64
C ALA A 90 2.94 -3.64 -4.43
N PHE A 91 2.65 -2.53 -5.13
CA PHE A 91 1.47 -2.43 -5.97
C PHE A 91 1.45 -3.45 -7.12
N ALA A 92 2.60 -3.93 -7.60
CA ALA A 92 2.64 -4.91 -8.68
C ALA A 92 2.02 -6.27 -8.29
N PRO A 93 2.46 -6.97 -7.23
CA PRO A 93 1.79 -8.20 -6.79
C PRO A 93 0.35 -7.95 -6.32
N ILE A 94 0.04 -6.79 -5.72
CA ILE A 94 -1.34 -6.43 -5.35
C ILE A 94 -2.24 -6.35 -6.59
N ALA A 95 -1.78 -5.74 -7.67
CA ALA A 95 -2.53 -5.62 -8.91
C ALA A 95 -2.76 -6.99 -9.56
N ILE A 96 -1.73 -7.84 -9.61
CA ILE A 96 -1.84 -9.21 -10.14
C ILE A 96 -2.87 -10.00 -9.31
N PHE A 97 -2.77 -9.96 -7.98
CA PHE A 97 -3.69 -10.63 -7.08
C PHE A 97 -5.13 -10.13 -7.25
N GLY A 98 -5.32 -8.81 -7.30
CA GLY A 98 -6.63 -8.22 -7.47
C GLY A 98 -7.25 -8.49 -8.83
N ILE A 99 -6.45 -8.54 -9.89
CA ILE A 99 -6.94 -8.96 -11.21
C ILE A 99 -7.44 -10.40 -11.16
N GLY A 100 -6.66 -11.30 -10.54
CA GLY A 100 -7.02 -12.69 -10.36
C GLY A 100 -8.33 -12.86 -9.59
N TRP A 101 -8.44 -12.22 -8.43
CA TRP A 101 -9.65 -12.35 -7.61
C TRP A 101 -10.87 -11.68 -8.24
N VAL A 102 -10.75 -10.45 -8.74
CA VAL A 102 -11.95 -9.70 -9.18
C VAL A 102 -12.45 -10.15 -10.56
N PHE A 103 -11.56 -10.55 -11.47
CA PHE A 103 -11.95 -10.82 -12.86
C PHE A 103 -11.80 -12.28 -13.29
N LEU A 104 -10.99 -13.10 -12.61
CA LEU A 104 -10.69 -14.47 -13.04
C LEU A 104 -11.25 -15.54 -12.10
N ASN A 105 -11.94 -15.14 -11.03
CA ASN A 105 -12.40 -16.04 -9.98
C ASN A 105 -13.73 -16.76 -10.31
N ASP A 106 -14.37 -16.43 -11.43
CA ASP A 106 -15.65 -17.01 -11.88
C ASP A 106 -15.47 -18.18 -12.89
N THR A 107 -14.26 -18.77 -12.99
CA THR A 107 -13.97 -19.98 -13.79
C THR A 107 -13.69 -21.19 -12.92
#